data_AF-A0A7S2JSD9-F1
#
_entry.id   AF-A0A7S2JSD9-F1
#
_cell.length_a   1.000
_cell.length_b   1.000
_cell.length_c   1.000
_cell.angle_alpha   90.00
_cell.angle_beta   90.00
_cell.angle_gamma   90.00
#
_symmetry.space_group_name_H-M   'P 1'
#
loop_
_entity.id
_entity.type
_entity.pdbx_description
1 polymer ?
#
loop_
_entity_poly.entity_id
_entity_poly.type
_entity_poly.pdbx_seq_one_letter_code
_entity_poly.pdbx_strand_id
1 'polypeptide(L)'
;MEDEQARAVLLAFAEAEHSEENVLFYLQVLKYRAAQLGSAEMQTIGCEIIDTYLCPRAKFPLNLSSELSRSFHLPSDSNAYSFTVDLFDAVMAEVTEVLQFDTFRRFMASKDAAMLLDRSPYLAMHQTKIAAFCHAHSVSTCQASTASSATSTSTSS
;
A
#
# COMPACT_ATOMS: atom_id res chain seq x y z
N MET A 1 -7.56 -6.84 -3.09
CA MET A 1 -8.81 -6.78 -2.32
C MET A 1 -9.90 -6.25 -3.25
N GLU A 2 -10.48 -7.11 -4.08
CA GLU A 2 -11.38 -6.70 -5.18
C GLU A 2 -12.86 -6.76 -4.80
N ASP A 3 -13.19 -7.45 -3.71
CA ASP A 3 -14.55 -7.58 -3.21
C ASP A 3 -14.92 -6.37 -2.32
N GLU A 4 -15.90 -5.59 -2.78
CA GLU A 4 -16.41 -4.39 -2.11
C GLU A 4 -16.96 -4.69 -0.72
N GLN A 5 -17.68 -5.80 -0.57
CA GLN A 5 -18.31 -6.18 0.68
C GLN A 5 -17.27 -6.64 1.70
N ALA A 6 -16.30 -7.43 1.26
CA ALA A 6 -15.18 -7.84 2.10
C ALA A 6 -14.35 -6.63 2.57
N ARG A 7 -14.14 -5.65 1.69
CA ARG A 7 -13.46 -4.40 2.04
C ARG A 7 -14.23 -3.60 3.09
N ALA A 8 -15.53 -3.42 2.91
CA ALA A 8 -16.36 -2.68 3.85
C ALA A 8 -16.36 -3.31 5.25
N VAL A 9 -16.43 -4.64 5.33
CA VAL A 9 -16.40 -5.36 6.60
C VAL A 9 -15.01 -5.28 7.26
N LEU A 10 -13.93 -5.41 6.49
CA LEU A 10 -12.58 -5.25 7.01
C LEU A 10 -12.31 -3.82 7.52
N LEU A 11 -12.82 -2.80 6.81
CA LEU A 11 -12.69 -1.42 7.24
C LEU A 11 -13.45 -1.16 8.54
N ALA A 12 -14.71 -1.61 8.64
CA ALA A 12 -15.49 -1.47 9.86
C ALA A 12 -14.83 -2.17 11.07
N PHE A 13 -14.21 -3.33 10.83
CA PHE A 13 -13.41 -4.01 11.85
C PHE A 13 -12.19 -3.17 12.27
N ALA A 14 -11.43 -2.64 11.31
CA ALA A 14 -10.25 -1.83 11.59
C ALA A 14 -10.60 -0.53 12.35
N GLU A 15 -11.71 0.12 11.99
CA GLU A 15 -12.24 1.31 12.70
C GLU A 15 -12.64 1.00 14.15
N ALA A 16 -13.27 -0.16 14.38
CA ALA A 16 -13.62 -0.61 15.73
C ALA A 16 -12.39 -0.89 16.60
N GLU A 17 -11.26 -1.22 15.98
CA GLU A 17 -9.97 -1.43 16.64
C GLU A 17 -9.05 -0.20 16.61
N HIS A 18 -9.52 0.93 16.08
CA HIS A 18 -8.73 2.16 15.91
C HIS A 18 -7.41 1.91 15.16
N SER A 19 -7.46 1.10 14.09
CA SER A 19 -6.32 0.74 13.22
C SER A 19 -6.66 0.91 11.73
N GLU A 20 -7.67 1.73 11.42
CA GLU A 20 -8.17 1.96 10.07
C GLU A 20 -7.17 2.69 9.16
N GLU A 21 -6.17 3.38 9.71
CA GLU A 21 -5.22 4.19 8.95
C GLU A 21 -4.50 3.37 7.88
N ASN A 22 -4.16 2.11 8.18
CA ASN A 22 -3.48 1.22 7.26
C ASN A 22 -4.39 0.82 6.08
N VAL A 23 -5.66 0.55 6.35
CA VAL A 23 -6.65 0.17 5.33
C VAL A 23 -6.97 1.38 4.45
N LEU A 24 -7.22 2.53 5.06
CA LEU A 24 -7.55 3.77 4.35
C LEU A 24 -6.40 4.24 3.46
N PHE A 25 -5.17 4.23 3.99
CA PHE A 25 -3.98 4.54 3.20
C PHE A 25 -3.85 3.62 1.99
N TYR A 26 -3.95 2.30 2.18
CA TYR A 26 -3.85 1.32 1.10
C TYR A 26 -4.85 1.61 -0.03
N LEU A 27 -6.10 1.91 0.31
CA LEU A 27 -7.14 2.23 -0.67
C LEU A 27 -6.89 3.55 -1.39
N GLN A 28 -6.41 4.56 -0.69
CA GLN A 28 -6.12 5.86 -1.29
C GLN A 28 -4.92 5.79 -2.24
N VAL A 29 -3.91 4.98 -1.94
CA VAL A 29 -2.79 4.68 -2.86
C VAL A 29 -3.27 3.93 -4.11
N LEU A 30 -4.21 2.98 -3.98
CA LEU A 30 -4.82 2.36 -5.16
C LEU A 30 -5.56 3.37 -6.04
N LYS A 31 -6.30 4.31 -5.43
CA LYS A 31 -6.97 5.39 -6.15
C LYS A 31 -5.96 6.32 -6.85
N TYR A 32 -4.86 6.66 -6.17
CA TYR A 32 -3.75 7.43 -6.73
C TYR A 32 -3.15 6.78 -7.97
N ARG A 33 -2.88 5.46 -7.91
CA ARG A 33 -2.33 4.69 -9.04
C ARG A 33 -3.31 4.52 -10.20
N ALA A 34 -4.61 4.54 -9.91
CA ALA A 34 -5.65 4.48 -10.93
C ALA A 34 -5.88 5.82 -11.64
N ALA A 35 -5.45 6.94 -11.05
CA ALA A 35 -5.54 8.25 -11.66
C ALA A 35 -4.59 8.36 -12.88
N GLN A 36 -4.98 9.21 -13.85
CA GLN A 36 -4.15 9.45 -15.03
C GLN A 36 -2.81 10.09 -14.61
N LEU A 37 -1.69 9.54 -15.10
CA LEU A 37 -0.35 10.04 -14.79
C LEU A 37 -0.20 11.52 -15.14
N GLY A 38 0.28 12.32 -14.18
CA GLY A 38 0.50 13.76 -14.34
C GLY A 38 -0.77 14.61 -14.30
N SER A 39 -1.94 14.01 -14.07
CA SER A 39 -3.20 14.75 -13.94
C SER A 39 -3.28 15.54 -12.63
N ALA A 40 -4.11 16.59 -12.63
CA ALA A 40 -4.45 17.34 -11.42
C ALA A 40 -5.14 16.47 -10.36
N GLU A 41 -5.84 15.40 -10.78
CA GLU A 41 -6.43 14.42 -9.88
C GLU A 41 -5.35 13.64 -9.12
N MET A 42 -4.34 13.12 -9.83
CA MET A 42 -3.22 12.41 -9.21
C MET A 42 -2.48 13.29 -8.20
N GLN A 43 -2.24 14.56 -8.55
CA GLN A 43 -1.61 15.53 -7.64
C GLN A 43 -2.48 15.78 -6.40
N THR A 44 -3.78 16.02 -6.59
CA THR A 44 -4.73 16.22 -5.48
C THR A 44 -4.73 15.02 -4.53
N ILE A 45 -4.88 13.80 -5.07
CA ILE A 45 -4.88 12.57 -4.25
C ILE A 45 -3.53 12.39 -3.55
N GLY A 46 -2.41 12.66 -4.24
CA GLY A 46 -1.08 12.54 -3.67
C GLY A 46 -0.84 13.51 -2.50
N CYS A 47 -1.27 14.77 -2.63
CA CYS A 47 -1.25 15.74 -1.54
C CYS A 47 -2.12 15.29 -0.36
N GLU A 48 -3.32 14.79 -0.63
CA GLU A 48 -4.22 14.28 0.41
C GLU A 48 -3.59 13.11 1.18
N ILE A 49 -2.92 12.17 0.48
CA ILE A 49 -2.22 11.05 1.13
C ILE A 49 -1.12 11.57 2.06
N ILE A 50 -0.32 12.51 1.57
CA ILE A 50 0.77 13.12 2.35
C ILE A 50 0.23 13.78 3.63
N ASP A 51 -0.77 14.65 3.49
CA ASP A 51 -1.32 15.42 4.61
C ASP A 51 -2.08 14.55 5.61
N THR A 52 -2.71 13.48 5.13
CA THR A 52 -3.55 12.62 5.97
C THR A 52 -2.71 11.63 6.78
N TYR A 53 -1.62 11.10 6.22
CA TYR A 53 -0.92 9.92 6.77
C TYR A 53 0.58 10.11 7.05
N LEU A 54 1.27 10.96 6.30
CA LEU A 54 2.75 10.99 6.28
C LEU A 54 3.35 12.25 6.92
N CYS A 55 2.60 13.35 6.97
CA CYS A 55 3.04 14.57 7.62
C CYS A 55 3.19 14.38 9.15
N PRO A 56 4.12 15.10 9.83
CA PRO A 56 4.26 15.05 11.29
C PRO A 56 3.00 15.44 12.07
N ARG A 57 2.08 16.17 11.41
CA ARG A 57 0.77 16.59 11.94
C ARG A 57 -0.38 15.89 11.24
N ALA A 58 -0.11 14.74 10.63
CA ALA A 58 -1.09 13.91 9.96
C ALA A 58 -2.28 13.62 10.89
N LYS A 59 -3.48 13.63 10.30
CA LYS A 59 -4.70 13.30 11.03
C LYS A 59 -4.76 11.83 11.43
N PHE A 60 -4.23 10.97 10.57
CA PHE A 60 -4.17 9.52 10.76
C PHE A 60 -2.73 9.04 10.49
N PRO A 61 -1.77 9.37 11.36
CA PRO A 61 -0.36 9.09 11.11
C PRO A 61 -0.11 7.58 11.01
N LEU A 62 0.62 7.15 9.99
CA LEU A 62 1.06 5.76 9.87
C LEU A 62 2.20 5.46 10.85
N ASN A 63 2.18 4.27 11.43
CA ASN A 63 3.28 3.75 12.23
C ASN A 63 4.36 3.16 11.31
N LEU A 64 5.23 4.02 10.79
CA LEU A 64 6.29 3.65 9.86
C LEU A 64 7.63 3.44 10.56
N SER A 65 8.47 2.60 9.96
CA SER A 65 9.84 2.39 10.39
C SER A 65 10.65 3.69 10.34
N SER A 66 11.60 3.83 11.27
CA SER A 66 12.37 5.07 11.43
C SER A 66 13.18 5.43 10.18
N GLU A 67 13.53 4.46 9.36
CA GLU A 67 14.16 4.67 8.05
C GLU A 67 13.20 5.33 7.07
N LEU A 68 11.99 4.78 6.94
CA LEU A 68 10.99 5.26 6.00
C LEU A 68 10.44 6.64 6.39
N SER A 69 10.23 6.89 7.69
CA SER A 69 9.86 8.20 8.21
C SER A 69 10.91 9.27 7.92
N ARG A 70 12.19 8.90 7.84
CA ARG A 70 13.28 9.83 7.48
C ARG A 70 13.39 10.00 5.97
N SER A 71 13.19 8.96 5.18
CA SER A 71 13.28 9.06 3.72
C SER A 71 12.13 9.87 3.11
N PHE A 72 10.95 9.85 3.75
CA PHE A 72 9.86 10.77 3.46
C PHE A 72 10.13 12.17 4.07
N HIS A 73 11.27 12.77 3.71
CA HIS A 73 11.52 14.17 3.98
C HIS A 73 10.64 15.01 3.06
N LEU A 74 9.46 15.37 3.57
CA LEU A 74 8.53 16.16 2.79
C LEU A 74 9.06 17.58 2.59
N PRO A 75 9.21 18.08 1.34
CA PRO A 75 9.33 19.50 1.09
C PRO A 75 8.19 20.21 1.82
N SER A 76 8.49 21.35 2.44
CA SER A 76 7.48 22.13 3.17
C SER A 76 6.34 22.64 2.28
N ASP A 77 6.47 22.50 0.96
CA ASP A 77 5.48 22.84 -0.05
C ASP A 77 5.06 21.58 -0.82
N SER A 78 3.81 21.16 -0.62
CA SER A 78 3.25 19.96 -1.28
C SER A 78 3.16 20.10 -2.81
N ASN A 79 3.23 21.33 -3.34
CA ASN A 79 3.30 21.58 -4.79
C ASN A 79 4.71 21.34 -5.38
N ALA A 80 5.73 21.17 -4.55
CA ALA A 80 7.09 20.88 -5.01
C ALA A 80 7.32 19.39 -5.34
N TYR A 81 6.30 18.54 -5.17
CA TYR A 81 6.39 17.11 -5.44
C TYR A 81 6.32 16.79 -6.93
N SER A 82 7.27 15.98 -7.39
CA SER A 82 7.09 15.20 -8.61
C SER A 82 6.25 13.97 -8.26
N PHE A 83 4.94 14.04 -8.52
CA PHE A 83 4.03 12.92 -8.31
C PHE A 83 4.25 11.84 -9.38
N THR A 84 4.99 10.80 -9.01
CA THR A 84 5.23 9.61 -9.83
C THR A 84 4.34 8.46 -9.35
N VAL A 85 4.01 7.51 -10.23
CA VAL A 85 3.10 6.38 -9.90
C VAL A 85 3.62 5.56 -8.71
N ASP A 86 4.94 5.50 -8.56
CA ASP A 86 5.69 4.71 -7.57
C ASP A 86 6.04 5.48 -6.29
N LEU A 87 5.61 6.75 -6.15
CA LEU A 87 5.97 7.62 -5.02
C LEU A 87 5.70 6.99 -3.65
N PHE A 88 4.64 6.18 -3.53
CA PHE A 88 4.20 5.59 -2.27
C PHE A 88 4.59 4.12 -2.11
N ASP A 89 5.39 3.55 -3.01
CA ASP A 89 5.63 2.10 -3.07
C ASP A 89 6.29 1.54 -1.81
N ALA A 90 7.29 2.27 -1.28
CA ALA A 90 7.99 1.86 -0.07
C ALA A 90 7.06 1.86 1.17
N VAL A 91 6.21 2.88 1.29
CA VAL A 91 5.20 2.96 2.37
C VAL A 91 4.15 1.88 2.21
N MET A 92 3.69 1.68 0.97
CA MET A 92 2.68 0.69 0.62
C MET A 92 3.15 -0.73 0.94
N ALA A 93 4.44 -1.03 0.75
CA ALA A 93 5.02 -2.32 1.12
C ALA A 93 4.91 -2.55 2.64
N GLU A 94 5.34 -1.59 3.46
CA GLU A 94 5.29 -1.71 4.92
C GLU A 94 3.85 -1.80 5.45
N VAL A 95 2.95 -0.96 4.94
CA VAL A 95 1.52 -1.03 5.30
C VAL A 95 0.89 -2.36 4.88
N THR A 96 1.28 -2.90 3.71
CA THR A 96 0.77 -4.20 3.26
C THR A 96 1.20 -5.32 4.21
N GLU A 97 2.43 -5.28 4.73
CA GLU A 97 2.89 -6.25 5.74
C GLU A 97 2.08 -6.13 7.03
N VAL A 98 1.85 -4.92 7.53
CA VAL A 98 1.01 -4.70 8.72
C VAL A 98 -0.40 -5.25 8.51
N LEU A 99 -1.03 -4.90 7.38
CA LEU A 99 -2.35 -5.40 7.04
C LEU A 99 -2.37 -6.93 6.97
N GLN A 100 -1.36 -7.56 6.39
CA GLN A 100 -1.31 -9.01 6.19
C GLN A 100 -1.04 -9.76 7.50
N PHE A 101 -0.05 -9.32 8.27
CA PHE A 101 0.47 -10.07 9.41
C PHE A 101 -0.21 -9.70 10.73
N ASP A 102 -0.86 -8.54 10.80
CA ASP A 102 -1.56 -8.09 12.00
C ASP A 102 -3.07 -7.94 11.75
N THR A 103 -3.51 -6.90 11.03
CA THR A 103 -4.94 -6.55 10.89
C THR A 103 -5.76 -7.71 10.33
N PHE A 104 -5.31 -8.34 9.25
CA PHE A 104 -6.03 -9.43 8.62
C PHE A 104 -6.05 -10.69 9.50
N ARG A 105 -4.97 -10.98 10.23
CA ARG A 105 -4.95 -12.12 11.17
C ARG A 105 -5.95 -11.93 12.29
N ARG A 106 -6.01 -10.73 12.87
CA ARG A 106 -6.99 -10.37 13.92
C ARG A 106 -8.41 -10.42 13.37
N PHE A 107 -8.63 -9.87 12.18
CA PHE A 107 -9.92 -9.91 11.48
C PHE A 107 -10.40 -11.35 11.27
N MET A 108 -9.56 -12.24 10.73
CA MET A 108 -9.95 -13.63 10.46
C MET A 108 -10.30 -14.43 11.72
N ALA A 109 -9.80 -14.01 12.89
CA ALA A 109 -10.17 -14.58 14.18
C ALA A 109 -11.43 -13.95 14.80
N SER A 110 -11.97 -12.89 14.20
CA SER A 110 -13.11 -12.13 14.71
C SER A 110 -14.44 -12.75 14.30
N LYS A 111 -15.51 -12.33 15.01
CA LYS A 111 -16.88 -12.70 14.66
C LYS A 111 -17.33 -12.10 13.33
N ASP A 112 -16.78 -10.95 12.95
CA ASP A 112 -17.13 -10.25 11.72
C ASP A 112 -16.68 -11.05 10.49
N ALA A 113 -15.47 -11.63 10.54
CA ALA A 113 -15.01 -12.55 9.49
C ALA A 113 -15.87 -13.82 9.43
N ALA A 114 -16.24 -14.40 10.58
CA ALA A 114 -17.11 -15.57 10.61
C ALA A 114 -18.48 -15.28 9.97
N MET A 115 -19.08 -14.11 10.24
CA MET A 115 -20.33 -13.68 9.62
C MET A 115 -20.20 -13.40 8.12
N LEU A 116 -19.06 -12.84 7.68
CA LEU A 116 -18.78 -12.62 6.26
C LEU A 116 -18.67 -13.95 5.49
N LEU A 117 -17.96 -14.93 6.06
CA LEU A 117 -17.77 -16.26 5.44
C LEU A 117 -19.08 -17.07 5.41
N ASP A 118 -19.94 -16.92 6.43
CA ASP A 118 -21.27 -17.54 6.46
C ASP A 118 -22.18 -16.98 5.36
N ARG A 119 -22.14 -15.67 5.13
CA ARG A 119 -22.95 -14.98 4.11
C ARG A 119 -22.40 -15.17 2.69
N SER A 120 -21.11 -15.45 2.54
CA SER A 120 -20.47 -15.64 1.25
C SER A 120 -19.47 -16.81 1.30
N PRO A 121 -19.94 -18.06 1.17
CA PRO A 121 -19.09 -19.24 1.19
C PRO A 121 -18.06 -19.27 0.05
N TYR A 122 -18.26 -18.49 -1.02
CA TYR A 122 -17.28 -18.29 -2.09
C TYR A 122 -16.01 -17.58 -1.61
N LEU A 123 -16.09 -16.71 -0.60
CA LEU A 123 -14.93 -16.08 0.02
C LEU A 123 -14.13 -17.07 0.88
N ALA A 124 -14.79 -18.07 1.47
CA ALA A 124 -14.14 -19.16 2.21
C ALA A 124 -13.30 -20.05 1.28
N MET A 125 -13.78 -20.32 0.07
CA MET A 125 -13.06 -21.09 -0.95
C MET A 125 -11.82 -20.34 -1.51
N HIS A 126 -11.67 -19.05 -1.20
CA HIS A 126 -10.56 -18.19 -1.60
C HIS A 126 -9.73 -17.66 -0.43
N GLN A 127 -9.84 -18.22 0.78
CA GLN A 127 -8.86 -18.03 1.85
C GLN A 127 -7.42 -18.29 1.34
N THR A 128 -7.24 -19.26 0.43
CA THR A 128 -5.96 -19.55 -0.23
C THR A 128 -5.53 -18.46 -1.22
N LYS A 129 -6.47 -17.72 -1.83
CA LYS A 129 -6.17 -16.66 -2.80
C LYS A 129 -5.93 -15.29 -2.17
N ILE A 130 -6.55 -14.96 -1.03
CA ILE A 130 -6.22 -13.72 -0.30
C ILE A 130 -4.79 -13.82 0.24
N ALA A 131 -4.39 -14.98 0.77
CA ALA A 131 -3.00 -15.26 1.13
C ALA A 131 -2.06 -15.29 -0.10
N ALA A 132 -2.49 -15.84 -1.25
CA ALA A 132 -1.68 -15.89 -2.47
C ALA A 132 -1.56 -14.54 -3.21
N PHE A 133 -2.56 -13.66 -3.11
CA PHE A 133 -2.52 -12.29 -3.66
C PHE A 133 -1.44 -11.47 -2.96
N CYS A 134 -1.32 -11.59 -1.63
CA CYS A 134 -0.22 -10.99 -0.87
C CYS A 134 1.16 -11.57 -1.25
N HIS A 135 1.21 -12.85 -1.68
CA HIS A 135 2.45 -13.47 -2.13
C HIS A 135 2.86 -13.05 -3.56
N ALA A 136 1.91 -12.71 -4.43
CA ALA A 136 2.20 -12.30 -5.81
C ALA A 136 2.76 -10.86 -5.92
N HIS A 137 2.40 -9.95 -5.01
CA HIS A 137 2.93 -8.58 -5.01
C HIS A 137 4.30 -8.42 -4.33
N SER A 138 4.74 -9.40 -3.53
CA SER A 138 6.10 -9.43 -2.95
C SER A 138 7.19 -9.93 -3.93
N VAL A 139 6.80 -10.59 -5.03
CA VAL A 139 7.76 -11.22 -5.97
C VAL A 139 8.01 -10.35 -7.22
N SER A 140 7.11 -9.42 -7.55
CA SER A 140 7.22 -8.64 -8.79
C SER A 140 8.24 -7.48 -8.75
N THR A 141 8.82 -7.17 -7.59
CA THR A 141 9.83 -6.11 -7.44
C THR A 141 11.28 -6.63 -7.39
N CYS A 142 11.51 -7.95 -7.51
CA CYS A 142 12.85 -8.53 -7.40
C CYS A 142 13.49 -9.01 -8.72
N GLN A 143 12.86 -8.80 -9.88
CA GLN A 143 13.45 -9.17 -11.18
C GLN A 143 13.53 -7.99 -12.15
N ALA A 144 14.40 -7.03 -11.84
CA ALA A 144 14.94 -6.11 -12.83
C ALA A 144 16.39 -5.73 -12.48
N SER A 145 17.28 -6.72 -12.38
CA SER A 145 18.73 -6.49 -12.39
C SER A 145 19.46 -7.80 -12.68
N THR A 146 19.65 -8.12 -13.96
CA THR A 146 20.79 -8.93 -14.45
C THR A 146 20.75 -9.05 -15.98
N ALA A 147 21.50 -8.20 -16.66
CA ALA A 147 22.12 -8.47 -17.97
C ALA A 147 23.19 -7.37 -18.22
N SER A 148 24.46 -7.69 -17.96
CA SER A 148 25.51 -7.94 -18.97
C SER A 148 26.21 -6.64 -19.42
N SER A 149 27.40 -6.32 -18.90
CA SER A 149 28.73 -6.87 -19.24
C SER A 149 29.45 -6.08 -20.34
N ALA A 150 30.53 -5.42 -19.91
CA ALA A 150 31.82 -5.17 -20.56
C ALA A 150 31.88 -4.86 -22.07
N THR A 151 32.41 -3.68 -22.39
CA THR A 151 33.20 -3.50 -23.62
C THR A 151 34.51 -2.78 -23.28
N SER A 152 35.59 -3.53 -23.37
CA SER A 152 36.96 -3.06 -23.42
C SER A 152 37.28 -2.63 -24.86
N THR A 153 37.88 -1.46 -25.05
CA THR A 153 38.64 -1.22 -26.30
C THR A 153 39.82 -0.29 -26.05
N SER A 154 40.97 -0.94 -25.93
CA SER A 154 42.29 -0.42 -26.25
C SER A 154 42.36 0.03 -27.70
N THR A 155 42.92 1.20 -27.98
CA THR A 155 43.63 1.41 -29.26
C THR A 155 44.78 2.38 -29.05
N SER A 156 46.00 1.83 -29.13
CA SER A 156 47.24 2.55 -29.33
C SER A 156 47.54 2.59 -30.82
N SER A 157 47.88 3.76 -31.35
CA SER A 157 48.85 3.99 -32.43
C SER A 157 49.13 5.49 -32.51
#